data_AF-A0A838P1W7-F1
#
_entry.id   AF-A0A838P1W7-F1
#
_cell.length_a   1.000
_cell.length_b   1.000
_cell.length_c   1.000
_cell.angle_alpha   90.00
_cell.angle_beta   90.00
_cell.angle_gamma   90.00
#
_symmetry.space_group_name_H-M   'P 1'
#
loop_
_entity.id
_entity.type
_entity.pdbx_description
1 polymer ?
#
loop_
_entity_poly.entity_id
_entity_poly.type
_entity_poly.pdbx_seq_one_letter_code
_entity_poly.pdbx_strand_id
1 'polypeptide(L)'
;MVTYPGLPGPIICDYLSREASRGRYGPGVEFQIGKIEMVANTGTYLDSPFHRYAGGKDLSALPLDSLANLDTVVIRIGGGSVRAIPRAAFQDVPVQGRAVLVHTGWDAHWRTERYLSGNPFLTADAAEYLVSQDVRLVGIDSVNIDDIDDPARPVHSTLLGADVPIVEHMCRLNLLPDRDVRFFAVPAKVAGFGTWPVRAFGVVST
;
A
#
# COMPACT_ATOMS: atom_id res chain seq x y z
N MET A 1 -12.69 7.30 8.83
CA MET A 1 -12.73 7.26 7.34
C MET A 1 -12.85 5.82 6.92
N VAL A 2 -13.93 5.45 6.23
CA VAL A 2 -14.05 4.12 5.62
C VAL A 2 -13.20 4.13 4.35
N THR A 3 -12.32 3.14 4.21
CA THR A 3 -11.39 3.03 3.08
C THR A 3 -11.66 1.80 2.22
N TYR A 4 -12.37 0.83 2.78
CA TYR A 4 -12.86 -0.34 2.08
C TYR A 4 -14.34 -0.57 2.42
N PRO A 5 -15.24 -0.84 1.45
CA PRO A 5 -16.65 -1.10 1.73
C PRO A 5 -16.84 -2.25 2.72
N GLY A 6 -17.68 -2.06 3.74
CA GLY A 6 -17.99 -3.08 4.73
C GLY A 6 -17.03 -3.18 5.91
N LEU A 7 -15.88 -2.50 5.89
CA LEU A 7 -14.98 -2.41 7.05
C LEU A 7 -15.35 -1.22 7.95
N PRO A 8 -15.25 -1.37 9.29
CA PRO A 8 -15.50 -0.26 10.21
C PRO A 8 -14.44 0.82 10.04
N GLY A 9 -14.85 2.08 10.21
CA GLY A 9 -13.91 3.19 10.26
C GLY A 9 -13.03 3.16 11.53
N PRO A 10 -11.83 3.76 11.50
CA PRO A 10 -10.95 3.84 12.66
C PRO A 10 -11.58 4.70 13.77
N ILE A 11 -11.38 4.29 15.02
CA ILE A 11 -11.64 5.08 16.22
C ILE A 11 -10.31 5.69 16.65
N ILE A 12 -10.24 7.02 16.65
CA ILE A 12 -9.07 7.79 17.09
C ILE A 12 -9.51 8.65 18.26
N CYS A 13 -8.94 8.42 19.44
CA CYS A 13 -9.32 9.13 20.67
C CYS A 13 -8.16 9.23 21.65
N ASP A 14 -8.37 9.91 22.76
CA ASP A 14 -7.41 9.95 23.86
C ASP A 14 -7.52 8.67 24.71
N TYR A 15 -6.40 8.00 24.95
CA TYR A 15 -6.26 7.09 26.10
C TYR A 15 -6.05 7.89 27.39
N LEU A 16 -5.22 8.95 27.30
CA LEU A 16 -5.04 9.95 28.35
C LEU A 16 -5.10 11.34 27.70
N SER A 17 -6.14 12.10 28.05
CA SER A 17 -6.23 13.48 27.60
C SER A 17 -5.23 14.37 28.32
N ARG A 18 -4.87 15.48 27.68
CA ARG A 18 -3.93 16.46 28.24
C ARG A 18 -4.41 17.00 29.59
N GLU A 19 -5.71 17.31 29.68
CA GLU A 19 -6.34 17.77 30.92
C GLU A 19 -6.31 16.70 32.02
N ALA A 20 -6.65 15.46 31.68
CA ALA A 20 -6.62 14.34 32.63
C ALA A 20 -5.19 13.99 33.10
N SER A 21 -4.16 14.38 32.34
CA SER A 21 -2.76 14.17 32.73
C SER A 21 -2.31 15.10 33.88
N ARG A 22 -2.93 16.27 34.06
CA ARG A 22 -2.56 17.26 35.10
C ARG A 22 -2.62 16.70 36.52
N GLY A 23 -3.56 15.78 36.77
CA GLY A 23 -3.69 15.10 38.07
C GLY A 23 -2.73 13.94 38.29
N ARG A 24 -1.91 13.58 37.29
CA ARG A 24 -0.98 12.44 37.32
C ARG A 24 0.49 12.85 37.39
N TYR A 25 0.82 14.05 36.95
CA TYR A 25 2.19 14.54 36.84
C TYR A 25 2.39 15.81 37.68
N GLY A 26 3.67 16.21 37.88
CA GLY A 26 4.02 17.39 38.66
C GLY A 26 3.49 18.69 38.05
N PRO A 27 3.46 19.80 38.83
CA PRO A 27 2.98 21.10 38.35
C PRO A 27 3.67 21.52 37.04
N GLY A 28 2.87 21.93 36.05
CA GLY A 28 3.35 22.36 34.73
C GLY A 28 3.72 21.23 33.76
N VAL A 29 3.54 19.97 34.14
CA VAL A 29 3.82 18.81 33.29
C VAL A 29 2.52 18.19 32.78
N GLU A 30 2.34 18.17 31.45
CA GLU A 30 1.13 17.62 30.80
C GLU A 30 1.51 16.76 29.60
N PHE A 31 0.83 15.63 29.43
CA PHE A 31 1.00 14.71 28.32
C PHE A 31 -0.34 14.34 27.70
N GLN A 32 -0.34 14.03 26.41
CA GLN A 32 -1.46 13.38 25.75
C GLN A 32 -1.00 12.03 25.23
N ILE A 33 -1.81 11.00 25.43
CA ILE A 33 -1.58 9.65 24.91
C ILE A 33 -2.80 9.30 24.07
N GLY A 34 -2.60 9.17 22.77
CA GLY A 34 -3.64 8.74 21.83
C GLY A 34 -3.87 7.23 21.87
N LYS A 35 -5.07 6.81 21.46
CA LYS A 35 -5.45 5.44 21.16
C LYS A 35 -6.00 5.40 19.74
N ILE A 36 -5.64 4.34 19.02
CA ILE A 36 -6.20 4.03 17.71
C ILE A 36 -6.72 2.60 17.75
N GLU A 37 -7.95 2.41 17.31
CA GLU A 37 -8.56 1.10 17.04
C GLU A 37 -9.02 1.11 15.57
N MET A 38 -8.49 0.20 14.75
CA MET A 38 -8.76 0.20 13.31
C MET A 38 -8.48 -1.17 12.70
N VAL A 39 -9.13 -1.46 11.56
CA VAL A 39 -8.71 -2.54 10.68
C VAL A 39 -7.41 -2.14 9.98
N ALA A 40 -6.47 -3.07 9.87
CA ALA A 40 -5.14 -2.74 9.38
C ALA A 40 -5.08 -2.38 7.89
N ASN A 41 -6.04 -2.85 7.09
CA ASN A 41 -6.33 -2.37 5.73
C ASN A 41 -7.07 -1.02 5.76
N THR A 42 -6.47 0.00 6.39
CA THR A 42 -7.03 1.36 6.47
C THR A 42 -6.10 2.38 5.83
N GLY A 43 -6.58 3.11 4.81
CA GLY A 43 -5.81 4.14 4.13
C GLY A 43 -4.78 3.53 3.18
N THR A 44 -3.66 4.22 2.95
CA THR A 44 -2.51 3.60 2.28
C THR A 44 -1.85 2.60 3.22
N TYR A 45 -1.82 1.33 2.84
CA TYR A 45 -1.25 0.25 3.65
C TYR A 45 -0.35 -0.64 2.81
N LEU A 46 0.45 -1.45 3.51
CA LEU A 46 1.24 -2.51 2.92
C LEU A 46 0.66 -3.87 3.27
N ASP A 47 0.63 -4.78 2.30
CA ASP A 47 0.36 -6.20 2.49
C ASP A 47 1.66 -7.02 2.44
N SER A 48 1.80 -7.89 3.43
CA SER A 48 2.86 -8.89 3.53
C SER A 48 2.36 -10.26 3.06
N PRO A 49 3.25 -11.23 2.78
CA PRO A 49 2.85 -12.59 2.42
C PRO A 49 1.86 -13.23 3.39
N PHE A 50 1.96 -12.92 4.69
CA PHE A 50 1.04 -13.40 5.72
C PHE A 50 -0.42 -12.98 5.49
N HIS A 51 -0.67 -11.86 4.79
CA HIS A 51 -2.02 -11.42 4.46
C HIS A 51 -2.81 -12.49 3.69
N ARG A 52 -2.11 -13.23 2.80
CA ARG A 52 -2.71 -14.27 1.95
C ARG A 52 -2.38 -15.69 2.40
N TYR A 53 -1.19 -15.91 2.96
CA TYR A 53 -0.67 -17.24 3.29
C TYR A 53 -0.34 -17.34 4.77
N ALA A 54 -1.01 -18.22 5.51
CA ALA A 54 -0.82 -18.35 6.96
C ALA A 54 0.63 -18.67 7.39
N GLY A 55 1.44 -19.28 6.51
CA GLY A 55 2.86 -19.54 6.72
C GLY A 55 3.81 -18.49 6.11
N GLY A 56 3.26 -17.43 5.48
CA GLY A 56 4.02 -16.35 4.88
C GLY A 56 4.65 -15.42 5.92
N LYS A 57 5.63 -14.62 5.49
CA LYS A 57 6.25 -13.58 6.33
C LYS A 57 5.21 -12.55 6.75
N ASP A 58 5.09 -12.33 8.05
CA ASP A 58 4.33 -11.21 8.62
C ASP A 58 5.15 -9.91 8.58
N LEU A 59 4.54 -8.79 8.99
CA LEU A 59 5.21 -7.49 8.98
C LEU A 59 6.49 -7.44 9.84
N SER A 60 6.63 -8.32 10.84
CA SER A 60 7.82 -8.38 11.68
C SER A 60 8.99 -9.13 11.04
N ALA A 61 8.70 -9.98 10.04
CA ALA A 61 9.65 -10.83 9.34
C ALA A 61 10.07 -10.28 7.96
N LEU A 62 9.42 -9.23 7.45
CA LEU A 62 9.83 -8.58 6.20
C LEU A 62 11.22 -7.92 6.36
N PRO A 63 12.16 -8.16 5.44
CA PRO A 63 13.45 -7.51 5.49
C PRO A 63 13.33 -6.04 5.06
N LEU A 64 14.07 -5.13 5.70
CA LEU A 64 13.93 -3.69 5.43
C LEU A 64 14.29 -3.30 3.98
N ASP A 65 15.18 -4.05 3.34
CA ASP A 65 15.61 -3.80 1.97
C ASP A 65 14.55 -4.21 0.92
N SER A 66 13.46 -4.88 1.31
CA SER A 66 12.28 -5.07 0.46
C SER A 66 11.24 -3.96 0.60
N LEU A 67 11.45 -2.99 1.50
CA LEU A 67 10.45 -1.98 1.89
C LEU A 67 10.95 -0.53 1.88
N ALA A 68 12.26 -0.34 2.03
CA ALA A 68 12.89 0.95 2.23
C ALA A 68 13.95 1.20 1.17
N ASN A 69 14.05 2.45 0.75
CA ASN A 69 15.06 2.91 -0.20
C ASN A 69 15.09 2.02 -1.45
N LEU A 70 13.93 1.75 -2.05
CA LEU A 70 13.82 0.91 -3.24
C LEU A 70 14.08 1.73 -4.50
N ASP A 71 14.89 1.22 -5.42
CA ASP A 71 14.94 1.78 -6.77
C ASP A 71 13.58 1.58 -7.43
N THR A 72 12.99 2.64 -7.98
CA THR A 72 11.56 2.64 -8.31
C THR A 72 11.29 3.16 -9.70
N VAL A 73 10.39 2.48 -10.40
CA VAL A 73 9.80 2.94 -11.67
C VAL A 73 8.32 3.21 -11.48
N VAL A 74 7.82 4.30 -12.08
CA VAL A 74 6.40 4.63 -12.10
C VAL A 74 5.84 4.29 -13.48
N ILE A 75 4.84 3.41 -13.51
CA ILE A 75 4.14 2.97 -14.73
C ILE A 75 2.92 3.87 -14.90
N ARG A 76 2.83 4.56 -16.05
CA ARG A 76 1.71 5.43 -16.38
C ARG A 76 0.67 4.67 -17.19
N ILE A 77 -0.51 4.46 -16.60
CA ILE A 77 -1.64 3.90 -17.32
C ILE A 77 -2.42 5.06 -17.96
N GLY A 78 -2.51 5.06 -19.28
CA GLY A 78 -3.06 6.17 -20.05
C GLY A 78 -4.54 6.44 -19.77
N GLY A 79 -4.81 7.48 -18.97
CA GLY A 79 -6.06 8.26 -19.05
C GLY A 79 -7.36 7.55 -18.64
N GLY A 80 -7.35 6.64 -17.67
CA GLY A 80 -8.56 6.14 -17.00
C GLY A 80 -9.49 5.23 -17.80
N SER A 81 -9.14 4.87 -19.05
CA SER A 81 -9.94 3.95 -19.89
C SER A 81 -9.59 2.48 -19.69
N VAL A 82 -8.38 2.19 -19.18
CA VAL A 82 -7.91 0.82 -18.94
C VAL A 82 -8.20 0.44 -17.50
N ARG A 83 -9.18 -0.44 -17.31
CA ARG A 83 -9.49 -1.03 -16.00
C ARG A 83 -8.56 -2.20 -15.68
N ALA A 84 -8.48 -3.18 -16.58
CA ALA A 84 -7.60 -4.34 -16.43
C ALA A 84 -6.25 -4.04 -17.08
N ILE A 85 -5.20 -3.89 -16.27
CA ILE A 85 -3.86 -3.47 -16.70
C ILE A 85 -3.06 -4.72 -17.10
N PRO A 86 -2.80 -4.92 -18.41
CA PRO A 86 -2.20 -6.14 -18.91
C PRO A 86 -0.68 -6.14 -18.73
N ARG A 87 -0.07 -7.31 -18.91
CA ARG A 87 1.40 -7.49 -18.96
C ARG A 87 2.10 -6.49 -19.88
N ALA A 88 1.49 -6.15 -21.01
CA ALA A 88 2.07 -5.23 -22.01
C ALA A 88 2.43 -3.84 -21.44
N ALA A 89 1.77 -3.41 -20.35
CA ALA A 89 2.09 -2.13 -19.69
C ALA A 89 3.49 -2.12 -19.03
N PHE A 90 4.11 -3.28 -18.83
CA PHE A 90 5.35 -3.44 -18.08
C PHE A 90 6.53 -3.91 -18.94
N GLN A 91 6.29 -4.37 -20.18
CA GLN A 91 7.30 -5.05 -20.99
C GLN A 91 8.43 -4.13 -21.46
N ASP A 92 8.12 -2.87 -21.77
CA ASP A 92 9.09 -1.89 -22.30
C ASP A 92 9.69 -0.98 -21.21
N VAL A 93 9.48 -1.32 -19.92
CA VAL A 93 9.97 -0.57 -18.77
C VAL A 93 10.99 -1.41 -18.00
N PRO A 94 12.11 -0.84 -17.52
CA PRO A 94 13.10 -1.59 -16.76
C PRO A 94 12.59 -1.89 -15.33
N VAL A 95 11.66 -2.82 -15.18
CA VAL A 95 11.05 -3.18 -13.88
C VAL A 95 11.93 -4.10 -13.04
N GLN A 96 12.87 -4.82 -13.66
CA GLN A 96 13.62 -5.88 -13.00
C GLN A 96 14.38 -5.42 -11.75
N GLY A 97 14.18 -6.11 -10.62
CA GLY A 97 14.83 -5.80 -9.34
C GLY A 97 14.39 -4.50 -8.67
N ARG A 98 13.30 -3.87 -9.15
CA ARG A 98 12.83 -2.55 -8.69
C ARG A 98 11.47 -2.63 -8.01
N ALA A 99 11.10 -1.57 -7.29
CA ALA A 99 9.71 -1.31 -6.96
C ALA A 99 8.97 -0.76 -8.18
N VAL A 100 7.74 -1.21 -8.38
CA VAL A 100 6.88 -0.80 -9.50
C VAL A 100 5.65 -0.11 -8.94
N LEU A 101 5.51 1.19 -9.20
CA LEU A 101 4.33 1.96 -8.78
C LEU A 101 3.43 2.22 -9.99
N VAL A 102 2.21 1.72 -9.94
CA VAL A 102 1.25 1.82 -11.03
C VAL A 102 0.36 3.03 -10.81
N HIS A 103 0.57 4.06 -11.63
CA HIS A 103 -0.22 5.29 -11.61
C HIS A 103 -1.33 5.20 -12.65
N THR A 104 -2.55 5.03 -12.15
CA THR A 104 -3.77 4.94 -12.94
C THR A 104 -4.56 6.25 -12.95
N GLY A 105 -4.26 7.16 -12.01
CA GLY A 105 -4.99 8.40 -11.77
C GLY A 105 -6.30 8.18 -11.00
N TRP A 106 -6.53 6.98 -10.46
CA TRP A 106 -7.75 6.64 -9.73
C TRP A 106 -7.85 7.36 -8.37
N ASP A 107 -6.72 7.80 -7.82
CA ASP A 107 -6.65 8.62 -6.62
C ASP A 107 -7.35 9.97 -6.76
N ALA A 108 -7.65 10.44 -7.97
CA ALA A 108 -8.53 11.58 -8.22
C ALA A 108 -9.94 11.40 -7.61
N HIS A 109 -10.38 10.15 -7.41
CA HIS A 109 -11.65 9.82 -6.76
C HIS A 109 -11.53 9.62 -5.25
N TRP A 110 -10.33 9.66 -4.67
CA TRP A 110 -10.09 9.36 -3.25
C TRP A 110 -11.11 10.02 -2.31
N ARG A 111 -11.62 9.27 -1.33
CA ARG A 111 -12.68 9.68 -0.37
C ARG A 111 -14.05 9.98 -0.99
N THR A 112 -14.33 9.46 -2.18
CA THR A 112 -15.67 9.47 -2.77
C THR A 112 -16.19 8.05 -2.95
N GLU A 113 -17.51 7.88 -3.10
CA GLU A 113 -18.11 6.58 -3.42
C GLU A 113 -17.58 6.02 -4.75
N ARG A 114 -17.28 6.90 -5.71
CA ARG A 114 -16.70 6.51 -7.01
C ARG A 114 -15.38 5.77 -6.84
N TYR A 115 -14.56 6.13 -5.85
CA TYR A 115 -13.30 5.44 -5.61
C TYR A 115 -13.49 3.94 -5.38
N LEU A 116 -14.58 3.55 -4.70
CA LEU A 116 -14.82 2.20 -4.21
C LEU A 116 -15.44 1.25 -5.25
N SER A 117 -15.55 1.65 -6.52
CA SER A 117 -16.21 0.84 -7.55
C SER A 117 -15.64 1.05 -8.95
N GLY A 118 -15.51 -0.03 -9.74
CA GLY A 118 -15.01 0.04 -11.12
C GLY A 118 -13.55 0.50 -11.22
N ASN A 119 -12.78 0.28 -10.16
CA ASN A 119 -11.38 0.69 -10.05
C ASN A 119 -10.47 -0.12 -10.99
N PRO A 120 -9.35 0.47 -11.47
CA PRO A 120 -8.32 -0.26 -12.19
C PRO A 120 -7.60 -1.28 -11.31
N PHE A 121 -7.08 -2.33 -11.93
CA PHE A 121 -6.39 -3.46 -11.29
C PHE A 121 -5.41 -4.11 -12.27
N LEU A 122 -4.49 -4.96 -11.78
CA LEU A 122 -3.56 -5.70 -12.62
C LEU A 122 -4.16 -7.05 -13.05
N THR A 123 -3.87 -7.50 -14.26
CA THR A 123 -4.25 -8.85 -14.68
C THR A 123 -3.32 -9.91 -14.09
N ALA A 124 -3.77 -11.18 -14.07
CA ALA A 124 -2.96 -12.29 -13.56
C ALA A 124 -1.63 -12.45 -14.32
N ASP A 125 -1.63 -12.31 -15.65
CA ASP A 125 -0.42 -12.38 -16.48
C ASP A 125 0.53 -11.19 -16.26
N ALA A 126 0.01 -10.02 -15.83
CA ALA A 126 0.85 -8.91 -15.38
C ALA A 126 1.58 -9.26 -14.09
N ALA A 127 0.89 -9.85 -13.11
CA ALA A 127 1.49 -10.28 -11.85
C ALA A 127 2.57 -11.35 -12.07
N GLU A 128 2.28 -12.37 -12.89
CA GLU A 128 3.25 -13.41 -13.26
C GLU A 128 4.49 -12.82 -13.94
N TYR A 129 4.29 -11.87 -14.85
CA TYR A 129 5.42 -11.18 -15.47
C TYR A 129 6.24 -10.40 -14.46
N LEU A 130 5.64 -9.62 -13.58
CA LEU A 130 6.35 -8.87 -12.54
C LEU A 130 7.17 -9.79 -11.63
N VAL A 131 6.61 -10.92 -11.19
CA VAL A 131 7.36 -11.95 -10.44
C VAL A 131 8.54 -12.49 -11.26
N SER A 132 8.34 -12.77 -12.56
CA SER A 132 9.43 -13.23 -13.44
C SER A 132 10.57 -12.23 -13.60
N GLN A 133 10.31 -10.95 -13.29
CA GLN A 133 11.30 -9.87 -13.32
C GLN A 133 11.91 -9.60 -11.93
N ASP A 134 11.64 -10.42 -10.91
CA ASP A 134 12.19 -10.22 -9.56
C ASP A 134 11.91 -8.81 -9.01
N VAL A 135 10.70 -8.28 -9.25
CA VAL A 135 10.33 -6.97 -8.70
C VAL A 135 10.28 -7.04 -7.18
N ARG A 136 10.69 -5.95 -6.53
CA ARG A 136 10.87 -5.91 -5.07
C ARG A 136 9.59 -5.57 -4.31
N LEU A 137 8.70 -4.81 -4.95
CA LEU A 137 7.46 -4.31 -4.38
C LEU A 137 6.56 -3.84 -5.52
N VAL A 138 5.24 -4.00 -5.39
CA VAL A 138 4.26 -3.43 -6.33
C VAL A 138 3.29 -2.52 -5.60
N GLY A 139 3.13 -1.28 -6.07
CA GLY A 139 2.18 -0.32 -5.53
C GLY A 139 1.16 0.11 -6.57
N ILE A 140 -0.06 0.46 -6.14
CA ILE A 140 -1.12 0.98 -7.02
C ILE A 140 -1.91 2.09 -6.33
N ASP A 141 -2.32 3.10 -7.10
CA ASP A 141 -3.16 4.23 -6.66
C ASP A 141 -4.68 3.93 -6.69
N SER A 142 -5.02 2.65 -6.58
CA SER A 142 -6.38 2.11 -6.70
C SER A 142 -6.85 1.46 -5.38
N VAL A 143 -8.11 1.03 -5.35
CA VAL A 143 -8.72 0.37 -4.17
C VAL A 143 -8.02 -0.92 -3.83
N ASN A 144 -7.71 -1.70 -4.86
CA ASN A 144 -7.10 -3.00 -4.74
C ASN A 144 -6.28 -3.28 -6.00
N ILE A 145 -5.23 -4.08 -5.88
CA ILE A 145 -4.40 -4.50 -7.01
C ILE A 145 -5.09 -5.58 -7.85
N ASP A 146 -6.08 -6.29 -7.30
CA ASP A 146 -6.97 -7.22 -7.99
C ASP A 146 -8.31 -6.57 -8.40
N ASP A 147 -9.03 -7.24 -9.31
CA ASP A 147 -10.43 -6.91 -9.61
C ASP A 147 -11.30 -7.17 -8.39
N ILE A 148 -11.89 -6.13 -7.80
CA ILE A 148 -12.83 -6.26 -6.66
C ILE A 148 -14.03 -7.18 -6.93
N ASP A 149 -14.36 -7.45 -8.19
CA ASP A 149 -15.43 -8.36 -8.58
C ASP A 149 -14.98 -9.83 -8.75
N ASP A 150 -13.67 -10.09 -8.82
CA ASP A 150 -13.11 -11.45 -8.89
C ASP A 150 -12.75 -11.98 -7.49
N PRO A 151 -13.44 -13.03 -6.99
CA PRO A 151 -13.13 -13.62 -5.70
C PRO A 151 -11.79 -14.38 -5.69
N ALA A 152 -11.20 -14.72 -6.84
CA ALA A 152 -9.97 -15.49 -6.91
C ALA A 152 -8.71 -14.70 -6.48
N ARG A 153 -8.72 -13.38 -6.62
CA ARG A 153 -7.60 -12.48 -6.26
C ARG A 153 -6.24 -12.98 -6.76
N PRO A 154 -6.09 -13.23 -8.07
CA PRO A 154 -4.88 -13.84 -8.61
C PRO A 154 -3.62 -12.99 -8.39
N VAL A 155 -3.70 -11.66 -8.41
CA VAL A 155 -2.55 -10.78 -8.25
C VAL A 155 -2.00 -10.84 -6.83
N HIS A 156 -2.84 -10.75 -5.80
CA HIS A 156 -2.43 -10.96 -4.42
C HIS A 156 -1.76 -12.32 -4.25
N SER A 157 -2.38 -13.37 -4.76
CA SER A 157 -1.85 -14.74 -4.63
C SER A 157 -0.47 -14.86 -5.29
N THR A 158 -0.32 -14.36 -6.52
CA THR A 158 0.93 -14.44 -7.27
C THR A 158 2.05 -13.61 -6.65
N LEU A 159 1.81 -12.34 -6.31
CA LEU A 159 2.85 -11.46 -5.75
C LEU A 159 3.25 -11.89 -4.34
N LEU A 160 2.27 -12.09 -3.45
CA LEU A 160 2.55 -12.47 -2.06
C LEU A 160 3.12 -13.88 -1.95
N GLY A 161 2.77 -14.78 -2.87
CA GLY A 161 3.35 -16.13 -2.94
C GLY A 161 4.82 -16.14 -3.38
N ALA A 162 5.26 -15.07 -4.05
CA ALA A 162 6.64 -14.83 -4.45
C ALA A 162 7.39 -13.88 -3.48
N ASP A 163 6.86 -13.65 -2.28
CA ASP A 163 7.43 -12.73 -1.28
C ASP A 163 7.52 -11.26 -1.75
N VAL A 164 6.71 -10.83 -2.72
CA VAL A 164 6.64 -9.44 -3.21
C VAL A 164 5.55 -8.66 -2.45
N PRO A 165 5.90 -7.68 -1.59
CA PRO A 165 4.91 -6.89 -0.87
C PRO A 165 4.08 -5.98 -1.80
N ILE A 166 2.87 -5.67 -1.36
CA ILE A 166 1.90 -4.85 -2.12
C ILE A 166 1.61 -3.57 -1.34
N VAL A 167 1.47 -2.43 -2.02
CA VAL A 167 1.02 -1.16 -1.42
C VAL A 167 -0.20 -0.64 -2.17
N GLU A 168 -1.33 -0.58 -1.48
CA GLU A 168 -2.61 -0.16 -2.07
C GLU A 168 -3.03 1.22 -1.59
N HIS A 169 -4.05 1.79 -2.22
CA HIS A 169 -4.57 3.12 -1.88
C HIS A 169 -3.51 4.23 -1.92
N MET A 170 -2.56 4.13 -2.84
CA MET A 170 -1.57 5.20 -3.02
C MET A 170 -2.24 6.45 -3.59
N CYS A 171 -1.66 7.60 -3.32
CA CYS A 171 -2.09 8.88 -3.90
C CYS A 171 -0.87 9.66 -4.38
N ARG A 172 -1.10 10.60 -5.30
CA ARG A 172 -0.13 11.58 -5.80
C ARG A 172 1.05 10.97 -6.54
N LEU A 173 0.87 9.80 -7.15
CA LEU A 173 1.92 9.21 -8.01
C LEU A 173 2.20 10.08 -9.24
N ASN A 174 1.27 10.95 -9.64
CA ASN A 174 1.46 11.97 -10.67
C ASN A 174 2.59 12.98 -10.38
N LEU A 175 3.01 13.13 -9.12
CA LEU A 175 4.08 14.04 -8.72
C LEU A 175 5.49 13.44 -8.82
N LEU A 176 5.58 12.12 -8.92
CA LEU A 176 6.87 11.43 -9.05
C LEU A 176 7.32 11.46 -10.51
N PRO A 177 8.63 11.56 -10.81
CA PRO A 177 9.16 11.22 -12.12
C PRO A 177 8.99 9.71 -12.40
N ASP A 178 9.09 9.31 -13.66
CA ASP A 178 8.91 7.90 -14.05
C ASP A 178 10.06 7.00 -13.57
N ARG A 179 11.21 7.59 -13.23
CA ARG A 179 12.47 6.96 -12.78
C ARG A 179 13.20 7.89 -11.81
N ASP A 180 14.35 7.44 -11.29
CA ASP A 180 15.18 8.20 -10.34
C ASP A 180 14.46 8.53 -9.02
N VAL A 181 13.60 7.59 -8.58
CA VAL A 181 12.84 7.65 -7.33
C VAL A 181 13.37 6.60 -6.37
N ARG A 182 13.60 7.00 -5.12
CA ARG A 182 13.80 6.08 -3.99
C ARG A 182 12.51 5.97 -3.18
N PHE A 183 11.86 4.81 -3.22
CA PHE A 183 10.57 4.60 -2.56
C PHE A 183 10.71 3.95 -1.18
N PHE A 184 9.80 4.32 -0.28
CA PHE A 184 9.71 3.83 1.09
C PHE A 184 8.26 3.55 1.45
N ALA A 185 7.98 2.34 1.95
CA ALA A 185 6.68 1.92 2.47
C ALA A 185 6.87 0.99 3.67
N VAL A 186 7.54 1.48 4.72
CA VAL A 186 7.89 0.67 5.90
C VAL A 186 6.71 0.69 6.90
N PRO A 187 6.10 -0.47 7.21
CA PRO A 187 5.03 -0.59 8.21
C PRO A 187 5.61 -0.63 9.63
N ALA A 188 4.72 -0.48 10.62
CA ALA A 188 5.08 -0.81 11.99
C ALA A 188 5.47 -2.30 12.08
N LYS A 189 6.52 -2.61 12.84
CA LYS A 189 7.02 -3.98 13.01
C LYS A 189 6.14 -4.76 13.99
N VAL A 190 5.05 -5.33 13.50
CA VAL A 190 4.03 -6.03 14.33
C VAL A 190 3.97 -7.52 13.96
N ALA A 191 4.23 -8.39 14.93
CA ALA A 191 4.15 -9.84 14.74
C ALA A 191 2.69 -10.30 14.63
N GLY A 192 2.43 -11.30 13.79
CA GLY A 192 1.11 -11.86 13.53
C GLY A 192 0.18 -10.96 12.70
N PHE A 193 0.70 -9.88 12.12
CA PHE A 193 -0.07 -8.97 11.27
C PHE A 193 0.33 -9.13 9.80
N GLY A 194 -0.68 -9.21 8.94
CA GLY A 194 -0.49 -9.34 7.49
C GLY A 194 -0.42 -7.99 6.78
N THR A 195 -1.07 -6.97 7.34
CA THR A 195 -1.26 -5.67 6.71
C THR A 195 -1.11 -4.57 7.75
N TRP A 196 -0.66 -3.38 7.36
CA TRP A 196 -0.66 -2.20 8.24
C TRP A 196 -0.54 -0.89 7.46
N PRO A 197 -1.14 0.22 7.94
CA PRO A 197 -1.00 1.51 7.30
C PRO A 197 0.45 1.99 7.25
N VAL A 198 0.83 2.59 6.12
CA VAL A 198 2.16 3.15 5.89
C VAL A 198 2.06 4.60 5.49
N ARG A 199 3.07 5.39 5.88
CA ARG A 199 3.31 6.69 5.24
C ARG A 199 4.22 6.46 4.05
N ALA A 200 3.67 6.01 2.93
CA ALA A 200 4.45 5.79 1.71
C ALA A 200 4.96 7.12 1.12
N PHE A 201 6.23 7.16 0.68
CA PHE A 201 6.80 8.33 0.02
C PHE A 201 7.92 7.96 -0.96
N GLY A 202 8.11 8.80 -1.98
CA GLY A 202 9.27 8.76 -2.87
C GLY A 202 10.19 9.95 -2.59
N VAL A 203 11.50 9.69 -2.55
CA VAL A 203 12.54 10.73 -2.61
C VAL A 203 12.96 10.86 -4.07
N VAL A 204 12.91 12.08 -4.59
CA VAL A 204 13.29 12.41 -5.96
C VAL A 204 14.62 13.16 -5.93
N SER A 205 15.51 12.87 -6.86
CA SER A 205 16.73 13.67 -7.01
C SER A 205 16.37 15.04 -7.58
N THR A 206 16.73 16.10 -6.86
CA THR A 206 16.62 17.50 -7.31
C THR A 206 17.69 17.85 -8.33
#